data_AF-A0A257TUP5-F1
#
_entry.id   AF-A0A257TUP5-F1
#
_cell.length_a   1.000
_cell.length_b   1.000
_cell.length_c   1.000
_cell.angle_alpha   90.00
_cell.angle_beta   90.00
_cell.angle_gamma   90.00
#
_symmetry.space_group_name_H-M   'P 1'
#
loop_
_entity.id
_entity.type
_entity.pdbx_description
1 polymer ?
#
loop_
_entity_poly.entity_id
_entity_poly.type
_entity_poly.pdbx_seq_one_letter_code
_entity_poly.pdbx_strand_id
1 'polypeptide(L)'
;PARLLQLVNGQLTQGEFNWYTMATAVIAFADPNTGRFAVATAAHPRAFVRRAGGSIEVLEASGLPLGVRSGEHYPLQEGRLETGDLLVLHSDGISEAVGDGSAPFGVEGLHHALRRNFASASAALDAVLDNVAAFTGGAPAIDDQTIMIVRKTEAAGG
;
A
#
# COMPACT_ATOMS: atom_id res chain seq x y z
N PRO A 1 11.40 -9.08 0.02
CA PRO A 1 11.13 -7.62 -0.12
C PRO A 1 12.33 -6.71 0.21
N ALA A 2 12.79 -6.66 1.47
CA ALA A 2 13.85 -5.73 1.90
C ALA A 2 15.16 -5.84 1.09
N ARG A 3 15.65 -7.06 0.87
CA ARG A 3 16.84 -7.30 0.06
C ARG A 3 16.66 -6.86 -1.41
N LEU A 4 15.46 -7.00 -1.96
CA LEU A 4 15.17 -6.55 -3.33
C LEU A 4 15.25 -5.02 -3.41
N LEU A 5 14.66 -4.30 -2.45
CA LEU A 5 14.81 -2.84 -2.38
C LEU A 5 16.28 -2.41 -2.24
N GLN A 6 17.08 -3.11 -1.42
CA GLN A 6 18.51 -2.83 -1.31
C GLN A 6 19.26 -3.03 -2.63
N LEU A 7 18.95 -4.09 -3.38
CA LEU A 7 19.58 -4.36 -4.66
C LEU A 7 19.21 -3.29 -5.70
N VAL A 8 17.93 -2.93 -5.79
CA VAL A 8 17.45 -1.87 -6.69
C VAL A 8 18.06 -0.52 -6.32
N ASN A 9 18.06 -0.16 -5.03
CA ASN A 9 18.70 1.05 -4.53
C ASN A 9 20.21 1.08 -4.86
N GLY A 10 20.89 -0.06 -4.72
CA GLY A 10 22.30 -0.21 -5.07
C GLY A 10 22.59 0.09 -6.54
N GLN A 11 21.66 -0.22 -7.45
CA GLN A 11 21.78 0.12 -8.88
C GLN A 11 21.50 1.61 -9.12
N LEU A 12 20.44 2.15 -8.53
CA LEU A 12 20.06 3.57 -8.71
C LEU A 12 21.10 4.54 -8.14
N THR A 13 21.88 4.10 -7.15
CA THR A 13 22.94 4.91 -6.52
C THR A 13 24.31 4.83 -7.21
N GLN A 14 24.44 4.09 -8.33
CA GLN A 14 25.70 4.05 -9.10
C GLN A 14 25.90 5.31 -9.97
N GLY A 15 24.82 6.01 -10.31
CA GLY A 15 24.86 7.22 -11.13
C GLY A 15 25.05 8.50 -10.31
N GLU A 16 25.15 9.64 -11.01
CA GLU A 16 25.04 10.95 -10.35
C GLU A 16 23.64 11.11 -9.75
N PHE A 17 23.60 11.54 -8.49
CA PHE A 17 22.33 11.84 -7.83
C PHE A 17 21.64 13.02 -8.52
N ASN A 18 20.42 12.79 -8.98
CA ASN A 18 19.48 13.86 -9.31
C ASN A 18 18.06 13.44 -8.93
N TRP A 19 17.13 14.38 -8.94
CA TRP A 19 15.77 14.10 -8.49
C TRP A 19 15.02 13.08 -9.38
N TYR A 20 15.43 12.90 -10.63
CA TYR A 20 14.87 11.90 -11.54
C TYR A 20 15.39 10.48 -11.27
N THR A 21 16.45 10.32 -10.48
CA THR A 21 17.01 8.99 -10.15
C THR A 21 16.50 8.45 -8.82
N MET A 22 15.54 9.13 -8.18
CA MET A 22 14.90 8.64 -6.96
C MET A 22 13.50 8.07 -7.24
N ALA A 23 13.09 7.08 -6.43
CA ALA A 23 11.75 6.52 -6.48
C ALA A 23 11.29 6.07 -5.10
N THR A 24 10.01 6.27 -4.78
CA THR A 24 9.39 5.57 -3.65
C THR A 24 8.94 4.18 -4.10
N ALA A 25 8.90 3.23 -3.17
CA ALA A 25 8.45 1.88 -3.50
C ALA A 25 7.91 1.15 -2.28
N VAL A 26 6.96 0.26 -2.50
CA VAL A 26 6.54 -0.76 -1.54
C VAL A 26 6.57 -2.12 -2.22
N ILE A 27 7.09 -3.13 -1.53
CA ILE A 27 7.13 -4.51 -2.02
C ILE A 27 6.57 -5.42 -0.94
N ALA A 28 5.57 -6.23 -1.31
CA ALA A 28 5.02 -7.28 -0.47
C ALA A 28 5.22 -8.66 -1.11
N PHE A 29 5.68 -9.63 -0.33
CA PHE A 29 5.63 -11.05 -0.67
C PHE A 29 4.59 -11.70 0.22
N ALA A 30 3.66 -12.46 -0.35
CA ALA A 30 2.62 -13.16 0.38
C ALA A 30 2.52 -14.62 -0.08
N ASP A 31 2.48 -15.54 0.88
CA ASP A 31 2.23 -16.95 0.64
C ASP A 31 0.71 -17.20 0.70
N PRO A 32 0.05 -17.52 -0.43
CA PRO A 32 -1.39 -17.71 -0.47
C PRO A 32 -1.86 -18.92 0.35
N ASN A 33 -1.01 -19.93 0.56
CA ASN A 33 -1.37 -21.12 1.31
C ASN A 33 -1.41 -20.83 2.82
N THR A 34 -0.31 -20.28 3.35
CA THR A 34 -0.16 -20.04 4.79
C THR A 34 -0.71 -18.70 5.27
N GLY A 35 -0.93 -17.74 4.36
CA GLY A 35 -1.29 -16.37 4.68
C GLY A 35 -0.13 -15.54 5.24
N ARG A 36 1.08 -16.11 5.37
CA ARG A 36 2.26 -15.36 5.80
C ARG A 36 2.62 -14.32 4.75
N PHE A 37 3.01 -13.14 5.20
CA PHE A 37 3.48 -12.08 4.32
C PHE A 37 4.67 -11.35 4.93
N ALA A 38 5.43 -10.71 4.06
CA ALA A 38 6.47 -9.77 4.41
C ALA A 38 6.40 -8.53 3.52
N VAL A 39 6.52 -7.34 4.10
CA VAL A 39 6.49 -6.04 3.41
C VAL A 39 7.76 -5.27 3.72
N ALA A 40 8.27 -4.54 2.73
CA ALA A 40 9.29 -3.52 2.95
C ALA A 40 8.96 -2.30 2.08
N THR A 41 9.31 -1.12 2.59
CA THR A 41 8.95 0.17 2.02
C THR A 41 10.18 1.07 1.91
N ALA A 42 10.29 1.83 0.82
CA ALA A 42 11.24 2.91 0.60
C ALA A 42 10.45 4.22 0.42
N ALA A 43 10.26 4.97 1.51
CA ALA A 43 9.53 6.25 1.57
C ALA A 43 8.13 6.29 0.89
N HIS A 44 7.50 5.15 0.66
CA HIS A 44 6.16 5.05 0.08
C HIS A 44 5.09 5.10 1.19
N PRO A 45 3.81 5.38 0.87
CA PRO A 45 2.72 5.23 1.83
C PRO A 45 2.72 3.87 2.53
N ARG A 46 2.32 3.88 3.81
CA ARG A 46 2.36 2.69 4.66
C ARG A 46 1.29 1.70 4.22
N ALA A 47 1.71 0.47 3.93
CA ALA A 47 0.78 -0.64 3.80
C ALA A 47 0.10 -0.92 5.15
N PHE A 48 -1.09 -1.49 5.12
CA PHE A 48 -1.82 -1.86 6.33
C PHE A 48 -2.60 -3.15 6.14
N VAL A 49 -2.88 -3.82 7.25
CA VAL A 49 -3.77 -4.98 7.31
C VAL A 49 -5.11 -4.53 7.88
N ARG A 50 -6.18 -4.75 7.12
CA ARG A 50 -7.54 -4.70 7.65
C ARG A 50 -7.94 -6.10 8.09
N ARG A 51 -8.16 -6.29 9.39
CA ARG A 51 -8.59 -7.58 9.94
C ARG A 51 -10.03 -7.87 9.59
N ALA A 52 -10.41 -9.14 9.53
CA ALA A 52 -11.77 -9.60 9.29
C ALA A 52 -12.81 -8.87 10.18
N GLY A 53 -12.46 -8.57 11.43
CA GLY A 53 -13.30 -7.82 12.38
C GLY A 53 -13.39 -6.30 12.17
N GLY A 54 -12.69 -5.74 11.17
CA GLY A 54 -12.74 -4.31 10.82
C GLY A 54 -11.67 -3.43 11.46
N SER A 55 -10.82 -3.98 12.34
CA SER A 55 -9.66 -3.24 12.85
C SER A 55 -8.61 -3.06 11.76
N ILE A 56 -7.87 -1.96 11.83
CA ILE A 56 -6.79 -1.63 10.90
C ILE A 56 -5.48 -1.61 11.66
N GLU A 57 -4.51 -2.36 11.15
CA GLU A 57 -3.15 -2.46 11.65
C GLU A 57 -2.21 -1.87 10.61
N VAL A 58 -1.75 -0.65 10.85
CA VAL A 58 -0.78 0.02 9.97
C VAL A 58 0.59 -0.61 10.18
N LEU A 59 1.24 -1.02 9.10
CA LEU A 59 2.58 -1.59 9.17
C LEU A 59 3.61 -0.47 9.34
N GLU A 60 4.58 -0.69 10.22
CA GLU A 60 5.66 0.26 10.41
C GLU A 60 6.52 0.37 9.14
N ALA A 61 6.85 1.59 8.75
CA ALA A 61 7.67 1.85 7.57
C ALA A 61 8.72 2.91 7.87
N SER A 62 9.92 2.69 7.35
CA SER A 62 11.00 3.68 7.37
C SER A 62 11.99 3.39 6.24
N GLY A 63 12.95 4.30 6.04
CA GLY A 63 13.93 4.23 4.97
C GLY A 63 13.69 5.32 3.92
N LEU A 64 14.78 5.81 3.35
CA LEU A 64 14.76 6.86 2.33
C LEU A 64 14.21 6.35 0.98
N PRO A 65 13.76 7.25 0.08
CA PRO A 65 13.50 6.85 -1.30
C PRO A 65 14.71 6.11 -1.90
N LEU A 66 14.44 5.19 -2.82
CA LEU A 66 15.48 4.53 -3.61
C LEU A 66 16.29 5.58 -4.36
N GLY A 67 17.58 5.34 -4.60
CA GLY A 67 18.48 6.25 -5.32
C GLY A 67 19.08 7.37 -4.46
N VAL A 68 18.60 7.59 -3.23
CA VAL A 68 19.07 8.70 -2.37
C VAL A 68 20.38 8.39 -1.66
N ARG A 69 20.49 7.19 -1.06
CA ARG A 69 21.65 6.82 -0.26
C ARG A 69 22.02 5.37 -0.50
N SER A 70 23.26 5.13 -0.93
CA SER A 70 23.77 3.77 -1.09
C SER A 70 23.84 3.06 0.27
N GLY A 71 23.61 1.74 0.28
CA GLY A 71 23.60 0.96 1.53
C GLY A 71 22.42 1.23 2.47
N GLU A 72 21.35 1.87 1.98
CA GLU A 72 20.14 2.11 2.78
C GLU A 72 19.52 0.79 3.27
N HIS A 73 19.07 0.80 4.53
CA HIS A 73 18.37 -0.32 5.12
C HIS A 73 16.86 -0.07 5.09
N TYR A 74 16.12 -1.05 4.56
CA TYR A 74 14.66 -1.03 4.49
C TYR A 74 14.13 -2.09 5.46
N PRO A 75 13.52 -1.71 6.60
CA PRO A 75 13.02 -2.68 7.56
C PRO A 75 11.97 -3.61 6.95
N LEU A 76 12.05 -4.87 7.34
CA LEU A 76 11.06 -5.87 6.98
C LEU A 76 9.95 -5.89 8.04
N GLN A 77 8.71 -5.76 7.60
CA GLN A 77 7.54 -6.03 8.42
C GLN A 77 6.97 -7.39 8.03
N GLU A 78 6.71 -8.23 9.00
CA GLU A 78 6.19 -9.58 8.77
C GLU A 78 4.87 -9.76 9.51
N GLY A 79 4.01 -10.60 8.95
CA GLY A 79 2.73 -10.90 9.56
C GLY A 79 2.06 -12.09 8.91
N ARG A 80 0.81 -12.30 9.32
CA ARG A 80 -0.05 -13.34 8.78
C ARG A 80 -1.46 -12.79 8.59
N LEU A 81 -2.02 -13.04 7.41
CA LEU A 81 -3.42 -12.82 7.10
C LEU A 81 -4.22 -14.05 7.50
N GLU A 82 -5.27 -13.84 8.27
CA GLU A 82 -6.30 -14.84 8.51
C GLU A 82 -7.43 -14.71 7.49
N THR A 83 -8.28 -15.73 7.36
CA THR A 83 -9.40 -15.72 6.40
C THR A 83 -10.25 -14.46 6.57
N GLY A 84 -10.44 -13.73 5.48
CA GLY A 84 -11.20 -12.48 5.45
C GLY A 84 -10.38 -11.21 5.72
N ASP A 85 -9.12 -11.34 6.15
CA ASP A 85 -8.19 -10.21 6.26
C ASP A 85 -7.83 -9.68 4.87
N LEU A 86 -7.54 -8.38 4.81
CA LEU A 86 -7.04 -7.67 3.63
C LEU A 86 -5.66 -7.09 3.92
N LEU A 87 -4.69 -7.33 3.04
CA LEU A 87 -3.47 -6.53 2.96
C LEU A 87 -3.67 -5.48 1.88
N VAL A 88 -3.44 -4.21 2.23
CA VAL A 88 -3.69 -3.06 1.34
C VAL A 88 -2.40 -2.28 1.12
N LEU A 89 -2.11 -1.98 -0.14
CA LEU A 89 -1.02 -1.14 -0.60
C LEU A 89 -1.60 -0.07 -1.51
N HIS A 90 -1.13 1.17 -1.42
CA HIS A 90 -1.63 2.27 -2.25
C HIS A 90 -0.53 3.30 -2.54
N SER A 91 -0.68 4.02 -3.66
CA SER A 91 0.08 5.24 -3.93
C SER A 91 -0.51 6.44 -3.20
N ASP A 92 0.28 7.50 -3.11
CA ASP A 92 -0.12 8.82 -2.63
C ASP A 92 -1.27 9.41 -3.45
N GLY A 93 -1.32 9.20 -4.77
CA GLY A 93 -2.46 9.63 -5.60
C GLY A 93 -3.85 9.20 -5.10
N ILE A 94 -3.95 8.13 -4.29
CA ILE A 94 -5.19 7.76 -3.57
C ILE A 94 -5.40 8.64 -2.32
N SER A 95 -4.43 8.70 -1.42
CA SER A 95 -4.56 9.43 -0.14
C SER A 95 -4.52 10.95 -0.30
N GLU A 96 -3.90 11.45 -1.36
CA GLU A 96 -3.78 12.87 -1.69
C GLU A 96 -4.83 13.31 -2.72
N ALA A 97 -5.79 12.44 -3.07
CA ALA A 97 -6.91 12.81 -3.90
C ALA A 97 -7.68 13.99 -3.28
N VAL A 98 -7.94 15.01 -4.09
CA VAL A 98 -8.63 16.25 -3.68
C VAL A 98 -9.87 16.46 -4.53
N GLY A 99 -10.96 16.89 -3.90
CA GLY A 99 -12.13 17.42 -4.57
C GLY A 99 -12.11 18.94 -4.62
N ASP A 100 -13.28 19.56 -4.53
CA ASP A 100 -13.44 21.03 -4.50
C ASP A 100 -12.96 21.68 -3.18
N GLY A 101 -12.72 20.86 -2.15
CA GLY A 101 -12.17 21.30 -0.87
C GLY A 101 -10.64 21.37 -0.87
N SER A 102 -10.07 22.06 0.11
CA SER A 102 -8.60 22.18 0.25
C SER A 102 -7.93 20.99 0.95
N ALA A 103 -8.70 20.13 1.62
CA ALA A 103 -8.17 18.99 2.36
C ALA A 103 -8.13 17.73 1.48
N PRO A 104 -7.05 16.93 1.53
CA PRO A 104 -6.97 15.66 0.82
C PRO A 104 -7.89 14.61 1.45
N PHE A 105 -8.21 13.58 0.68
CA PHE A 105 -8.99 12.41 1.10
C PHE A 105 -8.40 11.74 2.35
N GLY A 106 -7.07 11.72 2.42
CA GLY A 106 -6.31 11.19 3.54
C GLY A 106 -6.33 9.67 3.62
N VAL A 107 -5.44 9.15 4.46
CA VAL A 107 -5.43 7.73 4.80
C VAL A 107 -6.67 7.37 5.62
N GLU A 108 -7.23 8.33 6.35
CA GLU A 108 -8.46 8.23 7.12
C GLU A 108 -9.68 7.94 6.25
N GLY A 109 -9.78 8.57 5.07
CA GLY A 109 -10.82 8.29 4.09
C GLY A 109 -10.71 6.88 3.54
N LEU A 110 -9.49 6.43 3.24
CA LEU A 110 -9.22 5.06 2.80
C LEU A 110 -9.57 4.04 3.88
N HIS A 111 -9.14 4.30 5.12
CA HIS A 111 -9.49 3.50 6.28
C HIS A 111 -11.00 3.43 6.48
N HIS A 112 -11.70 4.56 6.37
CA HIS A 112 -13.16 4.64 6.50
C HIS A 112 -13.86 3.74 5.46
N ALA A 113 -13.45 3.83 4.19
CA ALA A 113 -13.99 2.99 3.12
C ALA A 113 -13.90 1.49 3.45
N LEU A 114 -12.84 1.08 4.16
CA LEU A 114 -12.52 -0.32 4.44
C LEU A 114 -12.97 -0.83 5.83
N ARG A 115 -13.66 -0.02 6.64
CA ARG A 115 -14.11 -0.43 7.99
C ARG A 115 -15.09 -1.60 7.99
N ARG A 116 -15.92 -1.70 6.96
CA ARG A 116 -16.96 -2.75 6.85
C ARG A 116 -16.38 -4.09 6.38
N ASN A 117 -17.21 -5.14 6.45
CA ASN A 117 -16.87 -6.45 5.92
C ASN A 117 -17.09 -6.51 4.41
N PHE A 118 -16.24 -7.28 3.72
CA PHE A 118 -16.31 -7.47 2.28
C PHE A 118 -16.33 -8.95 1.91
N ALA A 119 -17.18 -9.28 0.94
CA ALA A 119 -17.28 -10.64 0.40
C ALA A 119 -16.04 -11.01 -0.44
N SER A 120 -15.38 -10.03 -1.07
CA SER A 120 -14.23 -10.24 -1.97
C SER A 120 -13.26 -9.05 -1.93
N ALA A 121 -12.06 -9.23 -2.49
CA ALA A 121 -11.12 -8.13 -2.69
C ALA A 121 -11.67 -7.07 -3.67
N SER A 122 -12.35 -7.51 -4.73
CA SER A 122 -13.00 -6.61 -5.71
C SER A 122 -14.07 -5.74 -5.05
N ALA A 123 -14.91 -6.30 -4.18
CA ALA A 123 -15.91 -5.51 -3.47
C ALA A 123 -15.30 -4.48 -2.50
N ALA A 124 -14.11 -4.78 -1.96
CA ALA A 124 -13.35 -3.81 -1.17
C ALA A 124 -12.74 -2.72 -2.05
N LEU A 125 -12.23 -3.08 -3.22
CA LEU A 125 -11.71 -2.14 -4.21
C LEU A 125 -12.79 -1.17 -4.68
N ASP A 126 -13.95 -1.69 -5.09
CA ASP A 126 -15.10 -0.89 -5.53
C ASP A 126 -15.51 0.12 -4.44
N ALA A 127 -15.56 -0.32 -3.18
CA ALA A 127 -15.89 0.56 -2.06
C ALA A 127 -14.86 1.69 -1.85
N VAL A 128 -13.58 1.43 -2.10
CA VAL A 128 -12.55 2.48 -2.06
C VAL A 128 -12.75 3.46 -3.21
N LEU A 129 -12.92 2.96 -4.43
CA LEU A 129 -13.09 3.79 -5.62
C LEU A 129 -14.36 4.65 -5.53
N ASP A 130 -15.47 4.08 -5.07
CA ASP A 130 -16.72 4.79 -4.82
C ASP A 130 -16.52 5.90 -3.78
N ASN A 131 -15.79 5.62 -2.69
CA ASN A 131 -15.56 6.61 -1.64
C ASN A 131 -14.64 7.74 -2.11
N VAL A 132 -13.61 7.43 -2.90
CA VAL A 132 -12.74 8.44 -3.52
C VAL A 132 -13.56 9.29 -4.49
N ALA A 133 -14.33 8.69 -5.38
CA ALA A 133 -15.16 9.42 -6.34
C ALA A 133 -16.22 10.30 -5.66
N ALA A 134 -16.86 9.79 -4.60
CA ALA A 134 -17.80 10.57 -3.80
C ALA A 134 -17.11 11.74 -3.08
N PHE A 135 -15.90 11.54 -2.56
CA PHE A 135 -15.13 12.59 -1.91
C PHE A 135 -14.67 13.67 -2.90
N THR A 136 -14.19 13.27 -4.08
CA THR A 136 -13.70 14.22 -5.11
C THR A 136 -14.83 14.86 -5.92
N GLY A 137 -16.08 14.46 -5.73
CA GLY A 137 -17.20 14.90 -6.56
C GLY A 137 -17.08 14.47 -8.03
N GLY A 138 -16.29 13.42 -8.30
CA GLY A 138 -15.97 12.96 -9.65
C GLY A 138 -14.92 13.82 -10.37
N ALA A 139 -14.22 14.72 -9.67
CA ALA A 139 -13.10 15.45 -10.24
C ALA A 139 -12.02 14.50 -10.80
N PRO A 140 -11.38 14.84 -11.93
CA PRO A 140 -10.28 14.03 -12.47
C PRO A 140 -9.14 13.89 -11.47
N ALA A 141 -8.49 12.73 -11.47
CA ALA A 141 -7.29 12.52 -10.67
C ALA A 141 -6.17 13.48 -11.11
N ILE A 142 -5.51 14.09 -10.13
CA ILE A 142 -4.37 15.01 -10.35
C ILE A 142 -3.02 14.27 -10.38
N ASP A 143 -3.00 13.02 -9.93
CA ASP A 143 -1.83 12.14 -9.87
C ASP A 143 -2.26 10.69 -10.12
N ASP A 144 -1.30 9.81 -10.38
CA ASP A 144 -1.53 8.41 -10.69
C ASP A 144 -2.08 7.64 -9.47
N GLN A 145 -3.27 7.07 -9.64
CA GLN A 145 -3.97 6.33 -8.60
C GLN A 145 -3.73 4.83 -8.72
N THR A 146 -2.99 4.28 -7.77
CA THR A 146 -2.73 2.84 -7.68
C THR A 146 -3.15 2.32 -6.31
N ILE A 147 -3.93 1.25 -6.29
CA ILE A 147 -4.27 0.50 -5.07
C ILE A 147 -4.26 -1.00 -5.36
N MET A 148 -3.72 -1.77 -4.41
CA MET A 148 -3.71 -3.23 -4.46
C MET A 148 -4.31 -3.77 -3.16
N ILE A 149 -5.29 -4.65 -3.29
CA ILE A 149 -5.96 -5.31 -2.16
C ILE A 149 -5.79 -6.83 -2.33
N VAL A 150 -5.11 -7.45 -1.38
CA VAL A 150 -4.95 -8.90 -1.30
C VAL A 150 -5.83 -9.43 -0.18
N ARG A 151 -6.80 -10.28 -0.50
CA ARG A 151 -7.68 -10.92 0.49
C ARG A 151 -7.27 -12.35 0.74
N LYS A 152 -7.11 -12.75 2.00
CA LYS A 152 -6.97 -14.17 2.34
C LYS A 152 -8.35 -14.83 2.27
N THR A 153 -8.49 -15.78 1.36
CA THR A 153 -9.68 -16.63 1.28
C THR A 153 -9.45 -17.91 2.07
N GLU A 154 -10.54 -18.65 2.29
CA GLU A 154 -10.41 -20.07 2.65
C GLU A 154 -9.55 -20.79 1.60
N ALA A 155 -8.84 -21.82 2.04
CA ALA A 155 -8.21 -22.73 1.09
C ALA A 155 -9.32 -23.31 0.22
N ALA A 156 -9.13 -23.32 -1.11
CA ALA A 156 -10.03 -24.06 -1.97
C ALA A 156 -10.05 -25.51 -1.46
N GLY A 157 -11.21 -25.98 -1.00
CA GLY A 157 -11.38 -27.37 -0.63
C GLY A 157 -10.96 -28.25 -1.81
N GLY A 158 -10.06 -29.20 -1.56
CA GLY A 158 -9.61 -30.17 -2.55
C GLY A 158 -10.69 -31.17 -2.94
#